data_AF-A0A7C3DY34-F1
#
_entry.id   AF-A0A7C3DY34-F1
#
_cell.length_a   1.000
_cell.length_b   1.000
_cell.length_c   1.000
_cell.angle_alpha   90.00
_cell.angle_beta   90.00
_cell.angle_gamma   90.00
#
_symmetry.space_group_name_H-M   'P 1'
#
loop_
_entity.id
_entity.type
_entity.pdbx_description
1 polymer ?
#
loop_
_entity_poly.entity_id
_entity_poly.type
_entity_poly.pdbx_seq_one_letter_code
_entity_poly.pdbx_strand_id
1 'polypeptide(L)'
;MTACLLDVNFLVALLWPAHEHHARAVSWFQQNRARGWATCPLTQMGFVRVVSNPAFSRDAVQPWEAVQVLAANTRDADHVFWPDALPVEEAVGFAGLRLAGHRQLTDAYLLGLAIRHGGRLATLDRAVLDLTAPDSPEREAVELVS
;
A
#
# COMPACT_ATOMS: atom_id res chain seq x y z
N MET A 1 11.57 -7.63 13.70
CA MET A 1 10.99 -6.42 13.06
C MET A 1 10.15 -6.89 11.88
N THR A 2 8.97 -6.30 11.68
CA THR A 2 7.99 -6.77 10.71
C THR A 2 7.99 -5.89 9.46
N ALA A 3 7.83 -6.51 8.28
CA ALA A 3 7.80 -5.83 6.99
C ALA A 3 6.50 -5.03 6.80
N CYS A 4 6.55 -4.00 5.96
CA CYS A 4 5.38 -3.17 5.65
C CYS A 4 4.84 -3.44 4.24
N LEU A 5 3.55 -3.74 4.11
CA LEU A 5 2.84 -3.67 2.83
C LEU A 5 2.69 -2.20 2.44
N LEU A 6 3.15 -1.85 1.24
CA LEU A 6 3.01 -0.49 0.73
C LEU A 6 1.64 -0.34 0.06
N ASP A 7 0.82 0.58 0.56
CA ASP A 7 -0.43 1.01 -0.07
C ASP A 7 -0.16 1.55 -1.50
N VAL A 8 -1.17 1.51 -2.37
CA VAL A 8 -1.13 2.06 -3.73
C VAL A 8 -0.69 3.53 -3.71
N ASN A 9 -1.27 4.37 -2.84
CA ASN A 9 -0.92 5.79 -2.78
C ASN A 9 0.57 5.99 -2.45
N PHE A 10 1.10 5.14 -1.57
CA PHE A 10 2.46 5.23 -1.09
C PHE A 10 3.45 4.67 -2.10
N LEU A 11 3.10 3.55 -2.74
CA LEU A 11 3.87 2.95 -3.82
C LEU A 11 3.97 3.88 -5.03
N VAL A 12 2.88 4.56 -5.39
CA VAL A 12 2.89 5.59 -6.43
C VAL A 12 3.80 6.75 -6.02
N ALA A 13 3.65 7.28 -4.80
CA ALA A 13 4.53 8.35 -4.32
C ALA A 13 6.00 7.94 -4.33
N LEU A 14 6.33 6.71 -3.94
CA LEU A 14 7.68 6.21 -3.89
C LEU A 14 8.30 6.06 -5.29
N LEU A 15 7.55 5.52 -6.26
CA LEU A 15 8.10 5.13 -7.56
C LEU A 15 7.86 6.16 -8.68
N TRP A 16 7.06 7.21 -8.43
CA TRP A 16 6.75 8.26 -9.40
C TRP A 16 7.36 9.61 -8.96
N PRO A 17 8.50 10.04 -9.53
CA PRO A 17 9.21 11.24 -9.09
C PRO A 17 8.40 12.54 -9.13
N ALA A 18 7.43 12.64 -10.05
CA ALA A 18 6.58 13.82 -10.18
C ALA A 18 5.41 13.84 -9.15
N HIS A 19 5.30 12.84 -8.27
CA HIS A 19 4.29 12.84 -7.22
C HIS A 19 4.64 13.86 -6.12
N GLU A 20 3.67 14.63 -5.64
CA GLU A 20 3.91 15.69 -4.64
C GLU A 20 4.54 15.17 -3.34
N HIS A 21 4.23 13.93 -2.96
CA HIS A 21 4.77 13.25 -1.78
C HIS A 21 6.03 12.42 -2.04
N HIS A 22 6.67 12.53 -3.22
CA HIS A 22 7.80 11.68 -3.60
C HIS A 22 8.98 11.80 -2.63
N ALA A 23 9.41 13.03 -2.30
CA ALA A 23 10.52 13.26 -1.37
C ALA A 23 10.26 12.65 0.01
N ARG A 24 9.02 12.77 0.51
CA ARG A 24 8.59 12.16 1.77
C ARG A 24 8.64 10.64 1.69
N ALA A 25 8.12 10.06 0.62
CA ALA A 25 8.09 8.61 0.46
C ALA A 25 9.49 8.00 0.38
N VAL A 26 10.39 8.63 -0.37
CA VAL A 26 11.81 8.23 -0.44
C VAL A 26 12.47 8.32 0.94
N SER A 27 12.26 9.41 1.68
CA SER A 27 12.84 9.60 3.02
C SER A 27 12.39 8.50 3.99
N TRP A 28 11.08 8.21 4.05
CA TRP A 28 10.56 7.12 4.88
C TRP A 28 11.11 5.77 4.42
N PHE A 29 11.14 5.52 3.11
CA PHE A 29 11.58 4.24 2.56
C PHE A 29 13.05 3.95 2.87
N GLN A 30 13.94 4.94 2.74
CA GLN A 30 15.36 4.78 3.08
C GLN A 30 15.57 4.42 4.55
N GLN A 31 14.76 4.97 5.45
CA GLN A 31 14.85 4.70 6.89
C GLN A 31 14.27 3.34 7.28
N ASN A 32 13.33 2.80 6.50
CA ASN A 32 12.54 1.62 6.89
C ASN A 32 12.79 0.37 6.03
N ARG A 33 13.31 0.48 4.81
CA ARG A 33 13.41 -0.66 3.86
C ARG A 33 14.19 -1.86 4.41
N ALA A 34 15.18 -1.62 5.27
CA ALA A 34 15.97 -2.68 5.90
C ALA A 34 15.16 -3.59 6.85
N ARG A 35 13.94 -3.19 7.22
CA ARG A 35 12.99 -4.02 7.99
C ARG A 35 12.15 -4.95 7.09
N GLY A 36 12.32 -4.83 5.78
CA GLY A 36 11.51 -5.49 4.77
C GLY A 36 10.31 -4.64 4.34
N TRP A 37 9.95 -4.76 3.07
CA TRP A 37 8.76 -4.13 2.50
C TRP A 37 8.07 -5.07 1.52
N ALA A 38 6.77 -4.88 1.35
CA ALA A 38 5.96 -5.80 0.59
C ALA A 38 5.04 -5.09 -0.40
N THR A 39 4.71 -5.83 -1.45
CA THR A 39 3.61 -5.51 -2.36
C THR A 39 2.72 -6.75 -2.52
N CYS A 40 1.48 -6.57 -2.93
CA CYS A 40 0.56 -7.66 -3.27
C CYS A 40 -0.06 -7.42 -4.66
N PRO A 41 -0.82 -8.37 -5.23
CA PRO A 41 -1.49 -8.18 -6.52
C PRO A 41 -2.27 -6.85 -6.60
N LEU A 42 -3.02 -6.48 -5.56
CA LEU A 42 -3.82 -5.26 -5.54
C LEU A 42 -2.95 -4.00 -5.57
N THR A 43 -1.85 -3.95 -4.81
CA THR A 43 -1.00 -2.75 -4.79
C THR A 43 -0.19 -2.61 -6.08
N GLN A 44 0.25 -3.73 -6.66
CA GLN A 44 0.91 -3.76 -7.97
C GLN A 44 -0.01 -3.34 -9.11
N MET A 45 -1.23 -3.89 -9.19
CA MET A 45 -2.23 -3.49 -10.19
C MET A 45 -2.67 -2.04 -9.99
N GLY A 46 -2.84 -1.61 -8.73
CA GLY A 46 -3.18 -0.24 -8.38
C GLY A 46 -2.11 0.74 -8.85
N PHE A 47 -0.83 0.44 -8.64
CA PHE A 47 0.27 1.25 -9.15
C PHE A 47 0.20 1.41 -10.67
N VAL A 48 0.17 0.28 -11.42
CA VAL A 48 0.11 0.30 -12.89
C VAL A 48 -1.08 1.10 -13.39
N ARG A 49 -2.27 0.88 -12.80
CA ARG A 49 -3.50 1.62 -13.17
C ARG A 49 -3.38 3.12 -12.93
N VAL A 50 -2.76 3.55 -11.84
CA VAL A 50 -2.65 4.97 -11.49
C VAL A 50 -1.65 5.69 -12.39
N VAL A 51 -0.42 5.18 -12.51
CA VAL A 51 0.62 5.88 -13.30
C VAL A 51 0.37 5.84 -14.80
N SER A 52 -0.50 4.94 -15.26
CA SER A 52 -0.97 4.87 -16.65
C SER A 52 -2.27 5.61 -16.92
N ASN A 53 -2.83 6.34 -15.95
CA ASN A 53 -4.04 7.12 -16.14
C ASN A 53 -3.71 8.56 -16.58
N PRO A 54 -4.10 9.00 -17.79
CA PRO A 54 -3.86 10.37 -18.25
C PRO A 54 -4.57 11.45 -17.40
N ALA A 55 -5.64 11.09 -16.68
CA ALA A 55 -6.29 12.01 -15.75
C ALA A 55 -5.49 12.20 -14.45
N PHE A 56 -4.56 11.28 -14.13
CA PHE A 56 -3.67 11.38 -12.97
C PHE A 56 -2.42 12.21 -13.28
N SER A 57 -1.78 12.00 -14.44
CA SER A 57 -0.61 12.76 -14.88
C SER A 57 -0.60 12.99 -16.38
N ARG A 58 -0.12 14.17 -16.80
CA ARG A 58 0.11 14.47 -18.23
C ARG A 58 1.21 13.61 -18.83
N ASP A 59 2.12 13.12 -18.00
CA ASP A 59 3.24 12.26 -18.39
C ASP A 59 2.93 10.78 -18.14
N ALA A 60 1.65 10.40 -18.09
CA ALA A 60 1.23 9.02 -17.83
C ALA A 60 1.93 8.03 -18.79
N VAL A 61 2.50 6.98 -18.22
CA VAL A 61 3.25 5.95 -18.97
C VAL A 61 2.33 4.85 -19.47
N GLN A 62 2.75 4.12 -20.50
CA GLN A 62 2.00 2.95 -20.95
C GLN A 62 1.98 1.86 -19.86
N PRO A 63 0.90 1.06 -19.75
CA PRO A 63 0.80 0.02 -18.72
C PRO A 63 2.00 -0.94 -18.69
N TRP A 64 2.55 -1.27 -19.85
CA TRP A 64 3.73 -2.14 -19.94
C TRP A 64 5.00 -1.48 -19.37
N GLU A 65 5.19 -0.17 -19.59
CA GLU A 65 6.30 0.58 -19.01
C GLU A 65 6.17 0.67 -17.49
N ALA A 66 4.95 0.90 -16.98
CA ALA A 66 4.67 0.86 -15.56
C ALA A 66 5.00 -0.51 -14.93
N VAL A 67 4.68 -1.61 -15.62
CA VAL A 67 5.05 -2.97 -15.18
C VAL A 67 6.57 -3.13 -15.12
N GLN A 68 7.32 -2.58 -16.07
CA GLN A 68 8.78 -2.63 -16.05
C GLN A 68 9.37 -1.83 -14.88
N VAL A 69 8.85 -0.62 -14.60
CA VAL A 69 9.24 0.18 -13.44
C VAL A 69 8.99 -0.58 -12.15
N LEU A 70 7.80 -1.16 -12.00
CA LEU A 70 7.44 -1.97 -10.83
C LEU A 70 8.41 -3.15 -10.68
N ALA A 71 8.62 -3.93 -11.74
CA ALA A 71 9.49 -5.11 -11.73
C ALA A 71 10.96 -4.77 -11.45
N ALA A 72 11.44 -3.59 -11.85
CA ALA A 72 12.80 -3.14 -11.50
C ALA A 72 12.94 -2.90 -10.00
N ASN A 73 11.93 -2.28 -9.38
CA ASN A 73 11.97 -1.93 -7.96
C ASN A 73 11.69 -3.12 -7.03
N THR A 74 10.82 -4.05 -7.42
CA THR A 74 10.50 -5.26 -6.63
C THR A 74 11.57 -6.35 -6.71
N ARG A 75 12.69 -6.13 -7.41
CA ARG A 75 13.89 -6.99 -7.35
C ARG A 75 14.82 -6.64 -6.17
N ASP A 76 14.51 -5.60 -5.41
CA ASP A 76 15.23 -5.23 -4.19
C ASP A 76 15.29 -6.41 -3.21
N ALA A 77 16.44 -6.63 -2.57
CA ALA A 77 16.65 -7.78 -1.69
C ALA A 77 15.78 -7.75 -0.42
N ASP A 78 15.30 -6.57 -0.03
CA ASP A 78 14.42 -6.37 1.12
C ASP A 78 12.93 -6.42 0.71
N HIS A 79 12.62 -6.64 -0.57
CA HIS A 79 11.25 -6.82 -1.06
C HIS A 79 10.74 -8.24 -0.85
N VAL A 80 9.48 -8.35 -0.47
CA VAL A 80 8.73 -9.61 -0.50
C VAL A 80 7.38 -9.43 -1.17
N PHE A 81 6.99 -10.39 -2.01
CA PHE A 81 5.63 -10.43 -2.56
C PHE A 81 4.69 -11.16 -1.61
N TRP A 82 3.60 -10.50 -1.20
CA TRP A 82 2.53 -11.11 -0.42
C TRP A 82 1.36 -11.51 -1.32
N PRO A 83 1.08 -12.81 -1.50
CA PRO A 83 -0.04 -13.23 -2.31
C PRO A 83 -1.37 -12.83 -1.63
N ASP A 84 -2.30 -12.37 -2.45
CA ASP A 84 -3.68 -12.15 -2.05
C ASP A 84 -4.37 -13.52 -1.94
N ALA A 85 -4.55 -14.00 -0.72
CA ALA A 85 -5.06 -15.34 -0.43
C ALA A 85 -6.24 -15.32 0.56
N LEU A 86 -6.71 -14.13 0.96
CA LEU A 86 -7.81 -14.00 1.93
C LEU A 86 -9.15 -13.82 1.20
N PRO A 87 -10.19 -14.58 1.58
CA PRO A 87 -11.55 -14.19 1.25
C PRO A 87 -11.83 -12.77 1.77
N VAL A 88 -12.61 -12.00 1.02
CA VAL A 88 -12.92 -10.60 1.38
C VAL A 88 -13.52 -10.50 2.79
N GLU A 89 -14.43 -11.41 3.14
CA GLU A 89 -15.05 -11.46 4.48
C GLU A 89 -14.00 -11.60 5.60
N GLU A 90 -13.00 -12.46 5.41
CA GLU A 90 -11.90 -12.63 6.37
C GLU A 90 -11.03 -11.38 6.44
N ALA A 91 -10.65 -10.82 5.28
CA ALA A 91 -9.75 -9.66 5.22
C ALA A 91 -10.35 -8.41 5.87
N VAL A 92 -11.66 -8.18 5.74
CA VAL A 92 -12.31 -6.95 6.23
C VAL A 92 -13.07 -7.13 7.54
N GLY A 93 -13.13 -8.36 8.08
CA GLY A 93 -13.91 -8.69 9.27
C GLY A 93 -13.57 -7.82 10.49
N PHE A 94 -12.31 -7.38 10.62
CA PHE A 94 -11.87 -6.49 11.70
C PHE A 94 -12.57 -5.12 11.68
N ALA A 95 -12.94 -4.61 10.50
CA ALA A 95 -13.52 -3.29 10.36
C ALA A 95 -15.00 -3.28 10.79
N GLY A 96 -15.72 -4.38 10.55
CA GLY A 96 -17.15 -4.50 10.87
C GLY A 96 -17.96 -3.32 10.33
N LEU A 97 -18.78 -2.70 11.18
CA LEU A 97 -19.61 -1.53 10.81
C LEU A 97 -18.81 -0.26 10.46
N ARG A 98 -17.50 -0.22 10.69
CA ARG A 98 -16.63 0.91 10.27
C ARG A 98 -16.34 0.89 8.77
N LEU A 99 -16.48 -0.26 8.12
CA LEU A 99 -16.47 -0.36 6.68
C LEU A 99 -17.82 0.14 6.13
N ALA A 100 -17.98 1.46 6.09
CA ALA A 100 -19.24 2.11 5.79
C ALA A 100 -19.41 2.48 4.30
N GLY A 101 -18.32 2.58 3.55
CA GLY A 101 -18.32 3.05 2.17
C GLY A 101 -17.55 2.13 1.23
N HIS A 102 -18.07 1.93 0.02
CA HIS A 102 -17.46 1.07 -1.01
C HIS A 102 -16.01 1.47 -1.39
N ARG A 103 -15.63 2.73 -1.16
CA ARG A 103 -14.28 3.24 -1.43
C ARG A 103 -13.22 2.71 -0.45
N GLN A 104 -13.64 2.34 0.75
CA GLN A 104 -12.76 1.86 1.81
C GLN A 104 -12.41 0.37 1.66
N LEU A 105 -13.07 -0.35 0.75
CA LEU A 105 -12.94 -1.80 0.63
C LEU A 105 -11.50 -2.25 0.34
N THR A 106 -10.81 -1.52 -0.54
CA THR A 106 -9.42 -1.86 -0.88
C THR A 106 -8.51 -1.59 0.32
N ASP A 107 -8.66 -0.46 0.99
CA ASP A 107 -7.84 -0.11 2.15
C ASP A 107 -8.04 -1.09 3.31
N ALA A 108 -9.30 -1.49 3.56
CA ALA A 108 -9.64 -2.52 4.54
C ALA A 108 -9.02 -3.87 4.18
N TYR A 109 -9.11 -4.27 2.91
CA TYR A 109 -8.50 -5.50 2.45
C TYR A 109 -6.98 -5.49 2.64
N LEU A 110 -6.30 -4.41 2.26
CA LEU A 110 -4.84 -4.28 2.41
C LEU A 110 -4.41 -4.29 3.87
N LEU A 111 -5.18 -3.66 4.77
CA LEU A 111 -4.91 -3.69 6.21
C LEU A 111 -5.09 -5.10 6.77
N GLY A 112 -6.17 -5.79 6.39
CA GLY A 112 -6.41 -7.19 6.76
C GLY A 112 -5.29 -8.12 6.30
N LEU A 113 -4.83 -7.95 5.05
CA LEU A 113 -3.70 -8.71 4.51
C LEU A 113 -2.41 -8.43 5.30
N ALA A 114 -2.13 -7.17 5.64
CA ALA A 114 -0.97 -6.82 6.44
C ALA A 114 -1.01 -7.47 7.83
N ILE A 115 -2.18 -7.42 8.51
CA ILE A 115 -2.41 -8.08 9.80
C ILE A 115 -2.17 -9.59 9.69
N ARG A 116 -2.70 -10.24 8.65
CA ARG A 116 -2.55 -11.69 8.42
C ARG A 116 -1.09 -12.13 8.25
N HIS A 117 -0.25 -11.26 7.71
CA HIS A 117 1.19 -11.47 7.55
C HIS A 117 2.01 -11.05 8.79
N GLY A 118 1.36 -10.59 9.87
CA GLY A 118 2.04 -10.02 11.04
C GLY A 118 2.82 -8.74 10.71
N GLY A 119 2.46 -8.08 9.61
CA GLY A 119 3.09 -6.88 9.10
C GLY A 119 2.30 -5.61 9.43
N ARG A 120 2.62 -4.54 8.70
CA ARG A 120 1.95 -3.24 8.82
C ARG A 120 1.60 -2.70 7.43
N LEU A 121 0.56 -1.89 7.31
CA LEU A 121 0.20 -1.19 6.09
C LEU A 121 0.80 0.22 6.13
N ALA A 122 1.77 0.50 5.26
CA ALA A 122 2.33 1.84 5.09
C ALA A 122 1.51 2.63 4.07
N THR A 123 0.91 3.74 4.51
CA THR A 123 0.01 4.57 3.71
C THR A 123 0.23 6.06 3.95
N LEU A 124 -0.13 6.87 2.95
CA LEU A 124 -0.21 8.33 3.07
C LEU A 124 -1.62 8.80 3.46
N ASP A 125 -2.61 7.90 3.47
CA ASP A 125 -4.00 8.24 3.74
C ASP A 125 -4.36 7.98 5.21
N ARG A 126 -4.70 9.07 5.92
CA ARG A 126 -5.12 9.01 7.32
C ARG A 126 -6.51 8.36 7.48
N ALA A 127 -7.35 8.34 6.45
CA ALA A 127 -8.69 7.76 6.51
C ALA A 127 -8.68 6.25 6.77
N VAL A 128 -7.56 5.57 6.52
CA VAL A 128 -7.39 4.14 6.89
C VAL A 128 -7.59 3.93 8.39
N LEU A 129 -7.26 4.91 9.23
CA LEU A 129 -7.49 4.82 10.67
C LEU A 129 -8.98 4.71 11.05
N ASP A 130 -9.89 5.20 10.20
CA ASP A 130 -11.34 5.14 10.46
C ASP A 130 -11.89 3.71 10.38
N LEU A 131 -11.13 2.78 9.77
CA LEU A 131 -11.44 1.36 9.71
C LEU A 131 -11.17 0.62 11.03
N THR A 132 -10.47 1.25 11.97
CA THR A 132 -10.01 0.64 13.22
C THR A 132 -10.63 1.32 14.43
N ALA A 133 -10.75 0.62 15.56
CA ALA A 133 -11.03 1.30 16.82
C ALA A 133 -9.76 1.99 17.35
N PRO A 134 -9.85 3.14 18.06
CA PRO A 134 -8.69 3.88 18.55
C PRO A 134 -7.68 3.06 19.36
N ASP A 135 -8.13 2.09 20.15
CA ASP A 135 -7.29 1.28 21.03
C ASP A 135 -7.19 -0.19 20.57
N SER A 136 -7.41 -0.43 19.27
CA SER A 136 -7.39 -1.78 18.71
C SER A 136 -6.00 -2.19 18.22
N PRO A 137 -5.62 -3.47 18.31
CA PRO A 137 -4.34 -3.96 17.78
C PRO A 137 -4.21 -3.74 16.26
N GLU A 138 -5.33 -3.72 15.54
CA GLU A 138 -5.36 -3.43 14.10
C GLU A 138 -4.91 -2.00 13.78
N ARG A 139 -5.11 -1.06 14.71
CA ARG A 139 -4.62 0.31 14.54
C ARG A 139 -3.09 0.38 14.58
N GLU A 140 -2.43 -0.46 15.37
CA GLU A 140 -0.96 -0.54 15.41
C GLU A 140 -0.37 -1.09 14.09
N ALA A 141 -1.18 -1.86 13.35
CA ALA A 141 -0.83 -2.32 12.02
C ALA A 141 -0.89 -1.21 10.96
N VAL A 142 -1.41 -0.02 11.27
CA VAL A 142 -1.34 1.14 10.35
C VAL A 142 -0.04 1.90 10.59
N GLU A 143 0.72 2.11 9.52
CA GLU A 143 1.90 2.97 9.49
C GLU A 143 1.58 4.20 8.62
N LEU A 144 1.27 5.32 9.28
CA LEU A 144 1.06 6.58 8.59
C LEU A 144 2.39 7.24 8.27
N VAL A 145 2.65 7.44 6.99
CA VAL A 145 3.85 8.11 6.51
C VAL A 145 3.61 9.63 6.49
N SER A 146 4.05 10.32 7.55
CA SER A 146 3.87 11.76 7.77
C SER A 146 4.92 12.63 7.12
#